data_AF-A0A7U9SVY1-F1
#
_entry.id   AF-A0A7U9SVY1-F1
#
_cell.length_a   1.000
_cell.length_b   1.000
_cell.length_c   1.000
_cell.angle_alpha   90.00
_cell.angle_beta   90.00
_cell.angle_gamma   90.00
#
_symmetry.space_group_name_H-M   'P 1'
#
loop_
_entity.id
_entity.type
_entity.pdbx_description
1 polymer ?
#
loop_
_entity_poly.entity_id
_entity_poly.type
_entity_poly.pdbx_seq_one_letter_code
_entity_poly.pdbx_strand_id
1 'polypeptide(L)'
;MVTVEVGSKDYNVSKEKKSEDYVILKTEGSTAYIALDFIQQYTNMEYELYNDPNRVMIECDWGEKTVASVKKNTQVRYQGGVKSPILSQLKKKDEVVILENEDDWKKVLTKDGFIGYVKSNTLRDEEKKIVDRAFEEPEFTNIKKDYIINMAWHNVTNDDANSQVLQRIADSKGLTTIAPTWFHVKDTDGNMDTIASADYVNYAHQANIEVWAAIRDFDGGINSYEESLELLRYTSRRENLINQLISEALRVGIDGINVDFEKISDECGEHYIQFIRELSVRCRQNGLILSIDNYVPKGYNMQYNRTEQGIVADYVIIMGYDEHYAGSPVAGPVASYNFVKEGIEETLKEVPAEKVISGIPFFSRLWEETPKTEEELAEQAGTEEAENPVKVTSEAFGMANARSKVEESGAEITWDEETKQNFATWAVESATYKIWLEDEKSIEPKLMLMKEHKLAGTAAWALGQESSEIWNLIQKYVN
;
A
#
# COMPACT_ATOMS: atom_id res chain seq x y z
N MET A 1 -11.10 3.82 16.80
CA MET A 1 -10.95 5.18 16.22
C MET A 1 -11.26 6.17 17.31
N VAL A 2 -10.44 7.20 17.48
CA VAL A 2 -10.69 8.28 18.44
C VAL A 2 -11.24 9.48 17.67
N THR A 3 -12.39 10.02 18.07
CA THR A 3 -13.00 11.19 17.40
C THR A 3 -13.40 12.26 18.41
N VAL A 4 -13.20 13.52 18.04
CA VAL A 4 -13.42 14.69 18.90
C VAL A 4 -14.07 15.78 18.05
N GLU A 5 -15.13 16.41 18.57
CA GLU A 5 -15.73 17.59 17.93
C GLU A 5 -15.04 18.89 18.37
N VAL A 6 -15.03 19.88 17.48
CA VAL A 6 -14.44 21.20 17.78
C VAL A 6 -15.19 21.87 18.94
N GLY A 7 -14.43 22.36 19.93
CA GLY A 7 -14.96 22.99 21.13
C GLY A 7 -15.47 22.00 22.19
N SER A 8 -15.43 20.70 21.91
CA SER A 8 -15.92 19.66 22.81
C SER A 8 -14.87 19.27 23.86
N LYS A 9 -15.38 18.89 25.03
CA LYS A 9 -14.64 18.12 26.04
C LYS A 9 -14.92 16.63 25.96
N ASP A 10 -16.01 16.28 25.27
CA ASP A 10 -16.41 14.91 25.00
C ASP A 10 -15.72 14.39 23.74
N TYR A 11 -15.40 13.10 23.75
CA TYR A 11 -14.82 12.39 22.61
C TYR A 11 -15.29 10.94 22.59
N ASN A 12 -15.10 10.26 21.46
CA ASN A 12 -15.43 8.83 21.35
C ASN A 12 -14.16 8.01 21.15
N VAL A 13 -14.10 6.86 21.81
CA VAL A 13 -13.16 5.78 21.52
C VAL A 13 -13.98 4.62 20.97
N SER A 14 -13.96 4.47 19.65
CA SER A 14 -14.83 3.52 18.95
C SER A 14 -16.31 3.78 19.27
N LYS A 15 -16.97 2.92 20.06
CA LYS A 15 -18.39 3.07 20.45
C LYS A 15 -18.55 3.67 21.85
N GLU A 16 -17.46 3.87 22.59
CA GLU A 16 -17.48 4.37 23.96
C GLU A 16 -17.33 5.89 23.97
N LYS A 17 -18.25 6.58 24.63
CA LYS A 17 -18.16 8.03 24.85
C LYS A 17 -17.38 8.31 26.14
N LYS A 18 -16.38 9.19 26.05
CA LYS A 18 -15.52 9.66 27.14
C LYS A 18 -15.53 11.19 27.21
N SER A 19 -14.98 11.76 28.28
CA SER A 19 -14.94 13.21 28.50
C SER A 19 -13.71 13.58 29.31
N GLU A 20 -13.15 14.76 29.03
CA GLU A 20 -12.07 15.39 29.79
C GLU A 20 -12.58 16.64 30.54
N ASP A 21 -11.80 17.18 31.47
CA ASP A 21 -12.15 18.42 32.16
C ASP A 21 -11.73 19.69 31.37
N TYR A 22 -11.00 19.52 30.27
CA TYR A 22 -10.56 20.56 29.33
C TYR A 22 -11.15 20.40 27.92
N VAL A 23 -11.08 21.47 27.11
CA VAL A 23 -11.46 21.41 25.68
C VAL A 23 -10.34 20.73 24.92
N ILE A 24 -10.67 19.64 24.21
CA ILE A 24 -9.68 18.77 23.57
C ILE A 24 -9.21 19.37 22.23
N LEU A 25 -10.14 19.81 21.40
CA LEU A 25 -9.89 20.38 20.08
C LEU A 25 -10.54 21.75 20.00
N LYS A 26 -9.78 22.78 19.59
CA LYS A 26 -10.32 24.10 19.24
C LYS A 26 -9.80 24.54 17.88
N THR A 27 -10.50 25.48 17.24
CA THR A 27 -10.04 26.10 15.99
C THR A 27 -9.99 27.62 16.14
N GLU A 28 -8.99 28.24 15.53
CA GLU A 28 -8.89 29.69 15.36
C GLU A 28 -8.57 29.98 13.89
N GLY A 29 -9.56 30.48 13.15
CA GLY A 29 -9.45 30.59 11.69
C GLY A 29 -9.29 29.21 11.04
N SER A 30 -8.24 29.04 10.24
CA SER A 30 -7.88 27.77 9.59
C SER A 30 -6.99 26.87 10.46
N THR A 31 -6.61 27.31 11.66
CA THR A 31 -5.68 26.57 12.52
C THR A 31 -6.44 25.75 13.55
N ALA A 32 -6.19 24.44 13.59
CA ALA A 32 -6.66 23.55 14.64
C ALA A 32 -5.60 23.42 15.75
N TYR A 33 -6.05 23.48 17.00
CA TYR A 33 -5.22 23.25 18.19
C TYR A 33 -5.79 22.06 18.97
N ILE A 34 -4.95 21.07 19.23
CA ILE A 34 -5.28 19.89 20.02
C ILE A 34 -4.53 19.97 21.36
N ALA A 35 -5.20 19.65 22.46
CA ALA A 35 -4.60 19.63 23.79
C ALA A 35 -3.50 18.58 23.88
N LEU A 36 -2.30 18.98 24.34
CA LEU A 36 -1.16 18.06 24.51
C LEU A 36 -1.46 16.95 25.51
N ASP A 37 -2.19 17.25 26.58
CA ASP A 37 -2.67 16.23 27.54
C ASP A 37 -3.45 15.12 26.83
N PHE A 38 -4.29 15.47 25.85
CA PHE A 38 -5.05 14.49 25.09
C PHE A 38 -4.15 13.67 24.16
N ILE A 39 -3.21 14.31 23.46
CA ILE A 39 -2.26 13.60 22.58
C ILE A 39 -1.42 12.61 23.40
N GLN A 40 -0.92 13.03 24.56
CA GLN A 40 -0.12 12.21 25.47
C GLN A 40 -0.83 10.92 25.93
N GLN A 41 -2.17 10.90 25.99
CA GLN A 41 -2.93 9.69 26.33
C GLN A 41 -2.87 8.61 25.25
N TYR A 42 -2.70 9.00 23.98
CA TYR A 42 -2.82 8.10 22.82
C TYR A 42 -1.52 7.95 22.03
N THR A 43 -0.47 8.66 22.42
CA THR A 43 0.84 8.56 21.78
C THR A 43 1.94 8.42 22.82
N ASN A 44 3.04 7.81 22.40
CA ASN A 44 4.24 7.70 23.22
C ASN A 44 5.01 9.02 23.23
N MET A 45 4.41 10.06 23.79
CA MET A 45 5.05 11.35 23.99
C MET A 45 4.98 11.81 25.44
N GLU A 46 5.95 12.60 25.85
CA GLU A 46 5.89 13.39 27.08
C GLU A 46 6.10 14.85 26.75
N TYR A 47 5.53 15.74 27.57
CA TYR A 47 5.75 17.15 27.40
C TYR A 47 5.84 17.87 28.74
N GLU A 48 6.59 18.97 28.75
CA GLU A 48 6.71 19.84 29.92
C GLU A 48 6.68 21.31 29.48
N LEU A 49 5.96 22.13 30.26
CA LEU A 49 5.81 23.56 30.02
C LEU A 49 6.76 24.34 30.93
N TYR A 50 7.45 25.31 30.34
CA TYR A 50 8.33 26.21 31.05
C TYR A 50 7.90 27.66 30.76
N ASN A 51 7.97 28.52 31.77
CA ASN A 51 7.45 29.90 31.70
C ASN A 51 8.54 30.99 31.63
N ASP A 52 9.82 30.61 31.70
CA ASP A 52 10.95 31.54 31.65
C ASP A 52 12.13 30.96 30.86
N PRO A 53 12.26 31.29 29.56
CA PRO A 53 11.19 31.83 28.70
C PRO A 53 10.06 30.81 28.48
N ASN A 54 8.91 31.28 28.00
CA ASN A 54 7.79 30.43 27.58
C ASN A 54 8.25 29.44 26.49
N ARG A 55 8.17 28.15 26.79
CA ARG A 55 8.49 27.06 25.86
C ARG A 55 7.78 25.78 26.25
N VAL A 56 7.62 24.89 25.28
CA VAL A 56 7.21 23.51 25.48
C VAL A 56 8.36 22.60 25.07
N MET A 57 8.73 21.66 25.94
CA MET A 57 9.61 20.56 25.59
C MET A 57 8.72 19.36 25.27
N ILE A 58 8.88 18.77 24.09
CA ILE A 58 8.19 17.54 23.68
C ILE A 58 9.25 16.48 23.48
N GLU A 59 9.10 15.35 24.17
CA GLU A 59 9.95 14.18 24.06
C GLU A 59 9.14 13.05 23.41
N CYS A 60 9.65 12.53 22.30
CA CYS A 60 9.09 11.40 21.57
C CYS A 60 10.17 10.41 21.11
N ASP A 61 11.44 10.67 21.47
CA ASP A 61 12.58 9.81 21.16
C ASP A 61 12.98 9.05 22.43
N TRP A 62 12.69 7.76 22.44
CA TRP A 62 12.93 6.86 23.57
C TRP A 62 14.01 5.85 23.22
N GLY A 63 14.65 5.28 24.24
CA GLY A 63 15.71 4.30 24.10
C GLY A 63 17.06 4.82 24.58
N GLU A 64 18.14 4.32 23.96
CA GLU A 64 19.49 4.63 24.39
C GLU A 64 19.92 6.05 23.99
N LYS A 65 20.13 6.92 24.98
CA LYS A 65 20.69 8.26 24.83
C LYS A 65 22.10 8.33 25.40
N THR A 66 22.97 9.05 24.71
CA THR A 66 24.30 9.40 25.24
C THR A 66 24.15 10.63 26.12
N VAL A 67 24.57 10.55 27.38
CA VAL A 67 24.50 11.67 28.33
C VAL A 67 25.85 11.98 28.94
N ALA A 68 26.00 13.21 29.43
CA ALA A 68 27.18 13.59 30.20
C ALA A 68 26.82 14.53 31.35
N SER A 69 27.47 14.31 32.50
CA SER A 69 27.38 15.21 33.65
C SER A 69 28.33 16.41 33.52
N VAL A 70 27.88 17.59 33.93
CA VAL A 70 28.64 18.84 33.87
C VAL A 70 29.71 18.90 34.98
N LYS A 71 30.99 19.07 34.62
CA LYS A 71 32.15 19.12 35.55
C LYS A 71 32.16 20.36 36.45
N LYS A 72 31.69 21.50 35.94
CA LYS A 72 31.67 22.82 36.59
C LYS A 72 30.62 23.71 35.94
N ASN A 73 30.15 24.73 36.65
CA ASN A 73 29.19 25.69 36.10
C ASN A 73 29.64 26.19 34.73
N THR A 74 28.75 26.14 33.76
CA THR A 74 29.02 26.47 32.37
C THR A 74 27.77 27.02 31.69
N GLN A 75 27.89 27.35 30.41
CA GLN A 75 26.87 28.02 29.64
C GLN A 75 26.55 27.20 28.41
N VAL A 76 25.26 27.04 28.14
CA VAL A 76 24.76 26.54 26.85
C VAL A 76 24.68 27.73 25.92
N ARG A 77 25.28 27.63 24.74
CA ARG A 77 25.35 28.70 23.76
C ARG A 77 24.61 28.34 22.49
N TYR A 78 24.16 29.35 21.75
CA TYR A 78 23.44 29.12 20.51
C TYR A 78 24.28 28.41 19.44
N GLN A 79 25.59 28.67 19.43
CA GLN A 79 26.58 28.06 18.53
C GLN A 79 27.89 27.76 19.29
N GLY A 80 28.70 26.87 18.73
CA GLY A 80 30.07 26.62 19.18
C GLY A 80 30.91 27.89 19.10
N GLY A 81 31.22 28.50 20.24
CA GLY A 81 32.06 29.69 20.30
C GLY A 81 31.84 30.55 21.54
N VAL A 82 32.93 31.07 22.12
CA VAL A 82 32.87 31.87 23.36
C VAL A 82 32.14 33.21 23.20
N LYS A 83 31.94 33.68 21.97
CA LYS A 83 31.19 34.91 21.64
C LYS A 83 29.73 34.66 21.30
N SER A 84 29.30 33.40 21.15
CA SER A 84 27.92 33.06 20.80
C SER A 84 26.97 33.41 21.96
N PRO A 85 25.73 33.88 21.68
CA PRO A 85 24.73 34.16 22.71
C PRO A 85 24.52 32.98 23.66
N ILE A 86 24.27 33.29 24.93
CA ILE A 86 23.99 32.28 25.97
C ILE A 86 22.49 32.01 25.97
N LEU A 87 22.13 30.73 25.85
CA LEU A 87 20.76 30.25 25.92
C LEU A 87 20.34 29.91 27.35
N SER A 88 21.20 29.20 28.07
CA SER A 88 20.93 28.75 29.45
C SER A 88 22.23 28.56 30.25
N GLN A 89 22.11 28.47 31.57
CA GLN A 89 23.22 28.21 32.49
C GLN A 89 23.09 26.79 33.03
N LEU A 90 24.20 26.04 33.00
CA LEU A 90 24.30 24.72 33.61
C LEU A 90 25.13 24.79 34.88
N LYS A 91 24.66 24.13 35.93
CA LYS A 91 25.36 23.95 37.20
C LYS A 91 26.19 22.68 37.16
N LYS A 92 27.21 22.63 38.02
CA LYS A 92 27.98 21.41 38.25
C LYS A 92 27.05 20.26 38.64
N LYS A 93 27.24 19.10 38.02
CA LYS A 93 26.42 17.87 38.12
C LYS A 93 25.08 17.91 37.36
N ASP A 94 24.73 19.00 36.69
CA ASP A 94 23.61 18.95 35.75
C ASP A 94 23.93 17.94 34.65
N GLU A 95 22.91 17.26 34.18
CA GLU A 95 23.01 16.28 33.11
C GLU A 95 22.49 16.87 31.81
N VAL A 96 23.16 16.52 30.72
CA VAL A 96 22.74 16.88 29.37
C VAL A 96 22.82 15.66 28.46
N VAL A 97 21.91 15.59 27.49
CA VAL A 97 21.97 14.61 26.40
C VAL A 97 22.90 15.17 25.32
N ILE A 98 23.83 14.35 24.84
CA ILE A 98 24.74 14.70 23.75
C ILE A 98 24.06 14.37 22.43
N LEU A 99 23.89 15.39 21.58
CA LEU A 99 23.28 15.25 20.25
C LEU A 99 24.34 15.10 19.17
N GLU A 100 25.37 15.95 19.21
CA GLU A 100 26.46 15.98 18.20
C GLU A 100 27.80 16.32 18.87
N ASN A 101 28.89 15.77 18.33
CA ASN A 101 30.26 16.03 18.77
C ASN A 101 30.98 16.91 17.74
N GLU A 102 31.51 18.06 18.17
CA GLU A 102 32.20 19.03 17.30
C GLU A 102 33.51 19.51 17.95
N ASP A 103 34.65 18.87 17.68
CA ASP A 103 35.97 19.28 18.21
C ASP A 103 35.94 19.78 19.68
N ASP A 104 36.05 21.10 19.88
CA ASP A 104 36.08 21.78 21.18
C ASP A 104 34.71 21.98 21.85
N TRP A 105 33.62 21.68 21.15
CA TRP A 105 32.23 21.88 21.57
C TRP A 105 31.39 20.60 21.36
N LYS A 106 30.30 20.52 22.11
CA LYS A 106 29.28 19.47 21.94
C LYS A 106 27.92 20.13 21.87
N LYS A 107 27.11 19.69 20.92
CA LYS A 107 25.68 20.03 20.88
C LYS A 107 24.95 19.17 21.88
N VAL A 108 24.19 19.81 22.74
CA VAL A 108 23.54 19.17 23.87
C VAL A 108 22.09 19.62 24.01
N LEU A 109 21.26 18.71 24.50
CA LEU A 109 19.91 18.99 25.00
C LEU A 109 19.96 19.03 26.53
N THR A 110 19.55 20.16 27.11
CA THR A 110 19.40 20.27 28.57
C THR A 110 18.11 19.62 29.04
N LYS A 111 18.06 19.26 30.33
CA LYS A 111 16.84 18.73 30.97
C LYS A 111 15.62 19.63 30.77
N ASP A 112 15.84 20.95 30.71
CA ASP A 112 14.80 21.96 30.57
C ASP A 112 14.53 22.40 29.12
N GLY A 113 14.99 21.62 28.13
CA GLY A 113 14.58 21.78 26.73
C GLY A 113 15.41 22.73 25.87
N PHE A 114 16.58 23.18 26.32
CA PHE A 114 17.47 23.99 25.47
C PHE A 114 18.38 23.09 24.63
N ILE A 115 18.37 23.31 23.32
CA ILE A 115 19.35 22.75 22.39
C ILE A 115 20.41 23.81 22.11
N GLY A 116 21.67 23.50 22.41
CA GLY A 116 22.79 24.40 22.14
C GLY A 116 24.14 23.76 22.42
N TYR A 117 25.18 24.56 22.57
CA TYR A 117 26.56 24.12 22.59
C TYR A 117 27.25 24.39 23.92
N VAL A 118 27.99 23.40 24.41
CA VAL A 118 28.86 23.48 25.59
C VAL A 118 30.27 23.04 25.22
N LYS A 119 31.30 23.55 25.91
CA LYS A 119 32.68 23.13 25.63
C LYS A 119 32.90 21.68 26.02
N SER A 120 33.54 20.89 25.17
CA SER A 120 33.83 19.47 25.42
C SER A 120 34.54 19.24 26.77
N ASN A 121 35.47 20.14 27.14
CA ASN A 121 36.23 20.04 28.39
C ASN A 121 35.44 20.37 29.68
N THR A 122 34.20 20.85 29.58
CA THR A 122 33.33 21.10 30.75
C THR A 122 32.41 19.93 31.06
N LEU A 123 32.39 18.88 30.23
CA LEU A 123 31.60 17.67 30.43
C LEU A 123 32.45 16.51 30.95
N ARG A 124 31.86 15.64 31.77
CA ARG A 124 32.43 14.35 32.17
C ARG A 124 32.40 13.36 31.00
N ASP A 125 32.96 12.19 31.23
CA ASP A 125 32.90 11.09 30.28
C ASP A 125 31.45 10.74 30.00
N GLU A 126 31.19 10.39 28.74
CA GLU A 126 29.86 10.05 28.27
C GLU A 126 29.43 8.69 28.79
N GLU A 127 28.15 8.57 29.10
CA GLU A 127 27.51 7.31 29.47
C GLU A 127 26.25 7.10 28.64
N LYS A 128 25.91 5.84 28.41
CA LYS A 128 24.67 5.45 27.75
C LYS A 128 23.59 5.26 28.81
N LYS A 129 22.43 5.89 28.61
CA LYS A 129 21.24 5.72 29.45
C LYS A 129 20.05 5.38 28.60
N ILE A 130 19.25 4.45 29.08
CA ILE A 130 17.94 4.17 28.51
C ILE A 130 16.97 5.18 29.11
N VAL A 131 16.29 5.92 28.24
CA VAL A 131 15.19 6.82 28.58
C VAL A 131 13.92 6.20 28.03
N ASP A 132 12.94 5.96 28.89
CA ASP A 132 11.67 5.36 28.52
C ASP A 132 10.50 6.14 29.14
N ARG A 133 9.32 5.88 28.60
CA ARG A 133 8.04 6.28 29.17
C ARG A 133 7.20 5.02 29.33
N ALA A 134 6.50 4.92 30.45
CA ALA A 134 5.47 3.91 30.62
C ALA A 134 4.29 4.23 29.71
N PHE A 135 4.31 3.69 28.49
CA PHE A 135 3.25 3.81 27.50
C PHE A 135 3.08 2.46 26.80
N GLU A 136 1.84 2.02 26.69
CA GLU A 136 1.48 0.81 25.97
C GLU A 136 1.05 1.21 24.56
N GLU A 137 1.85 0.85 23.56
CA GLU A 137 1.51 1.11 22.16
C GLU A 137 0.22 0.38 21.77
N PRO A 138 -0.68 1.00 21.00
CA PRO A 138 -1.86 0.31 20.49
C PRO A 138 -1.46 -0.90 19.64
N GLU A 139 -1.95 -2.08 20.00
CA GLU A 139 -1.80 -3.26 19.15
C GLU A 139 -2.79 -3.19 17.97
N PHE A 140 -2.27 -3.04 16.76
CA PHE A 140 -3.03 -3.21 15.53
C PHE A 140 -3.17 -4.71 15.22
N THR A 141 -4.26 -5.29 15.70
CA THR A 141 -4.60 -6.69 15.41
C THR A 141 -4.88 -6.89 13.92
N ASN A 142 -4.53 -8.07 13.41
CA ASN A 142 -4.75 -8.47 12.04
C ASN A 142 -5.47 -9.82 12.01
N ILE A 143 -6.36 -10.02 11.05
CA ILE A 143 -7.01 -11.29 10.75
C ILE A 143 -6.04 -12.10 9.89
N LYS A 144 -5.45 -13.14 10.48
CA LYS A 144 -4.61 -14.10 9.77
C LYS A 144 -5.38 -15.40 9.57
N LYS A 145 -5.45 -15.87 8.31
CA LYS A 145 -5.94 -17.21 7.99
C LYS A 145 -4.93 -18.29 8.36
N ASP A 146 -5.45 -19.44 8.75
CA ASP A 146 -4.68 -20.66 9.07
C ASP A 146 -4.44 -21.54 7.84
N TYR A 147 -4.90 -21.10 6.66
CA TYR A 147 -4.65 -21.69 5.35
C TYR A 147 -3.95 -20.68 4.42
N ILE A 148 -3.35 -21.19 3.34
CA ILE A 148 -2.74 -20.37 2.29
C ILE A 148 -3.84 -19.80 1.41
N ILE A 149 -3.83 -18.50 1.17
CA ILE A 149 -4.83 -17.83 0.34
C ILE A 149 -4.63 -18.26 -1.12
N ASN A 150 -5.69 -18.78 -1.73
CA ASN A 150 -5.83 -18.95 -3.16
C ASN A 150 -6.97 -18.04 -3.63
N MET A 151 -6.60 -16.86 -4.09
CA MET A 151 -7.52 -15.80 -4.46
C MET A 151 -7.64 -15.66 -5.98
N ALA A 152 -8.77 -15.19 -6.46
CA ALA A 152 -8.86 -14.67 -7.82
C ALA A 152 -9.88 -13.54 -7.92
N TRP A 153 -9.56 -12.55 -8.73
CA TRP A 153 -10.50 -11.49 -9.04
C TRP A 153 -11.55 -12.01 -10.03
N HIS A 154 -12.79 -11.64 -9.79
CA HIS A 154 -13.89 -11.85 -10.73
C HIS A 154 -14.25 -10.48 -11.30
N ASN A 155 -13.89 -10.25 -12.57
CA ASN A 155 -14.19 -9.00 -13.24
C ASN A 155 -15.69 -8.94 -13.58
N VAL A 156 -16.46 -8.31 -12.70
CA VAL A 156 -17.91 -8.11 -12.81
C VAL A 156 -18.14 -6.66 -13.23
N THR A 157 -18.66 -6.45 -14.44
CA THR A 157 -18.84 -5.10 -15.01
C THR A 157 -20.28 -4.60 -14.99
N ASN A 158 -21.24 -5.45 -14.60
CA ASN A 158 -22.66 -5.13 -14.47
C ASN A 158 -23.36 -6.16 -13.57
N ASP A 159 -24.58 -5.87 -13.14
CA ASP A 159 -25.36 -6.76 -12.26
C ASP A 159 -25.59 -8.15 -12.85
N ASP A 160 -25.83 -8.27 -14.16
CA ASP A 160 -26.10 -9.55 -14.82
C ASP A 160 -24.87 -10.48 -14.78
N ALA A 161 -23.65 -9.92 -14.80
CA ALA A 161 -22.41 -10.69 -14.72
C ALA A 161 -22.26 -11.43 -13.38
N ASN A 162 -22.95 -11.01 -12.31
CA ASN A 162 -22.98 -11.75 -11.04
C ASN A 162 -23.56 -13.17 -11.19
N SER A 163 -24.44 -13.39 -12.17
CA SER A 163 -25.04 -14.71 -12.40
C SER A 163 -24.03 -15.79 -12.77
N GLN A 164 -22.82 -15.41 -13.22
CA GLN A 164 -21.77 -16.34 -13.63
C GLN A 164 -21.01 -16.97 -12.46
N VAL A 165 -21.20 -16.49 -11.23
CA VAL A 165 -20.42 -16.91 -10.06
C VAL A 165 -20.44 -18.42 -9.81
N LEU A 166 -21.60 -19.07 -9.97
CA LEU A 166 -21.72 -20.51 -9.75
C LEU A 166 -20.82 -21.31 -10.70
N GLN A 167 -20.79 -20.89 -11.97
CA GLN A 167 -19.93 -21.51 -12.97
C GLN A 167 -18.45 -21.22 -12.65
N ARG A 168 -18.10 -19.98 -12.29
CA ARG A 168 -16.73 -19.62 -11.90
C ARG A 168 -16.24 -20.46 -10.71
N ILE A 169 -17.04 -20.57 -9.66
CA ILE A 169 -16.71 -21.40 -8.49
C ILE A 169 -16.52 -22.87 -8.88
N ALA A 170 -17.40 -23.41 -9.73
CA ALA A 170 -17.31 -24.80 -10.18
C ALA A 170 -16.02 -25.08 -10.97
N ASP A 171 -15.55 -24.10 -11.74
CA ASP A 171 -14.34 -24.21 -12.56
C ASP A 171 -13.06 -23.93 -11.76
N SER A 172 -13.13 -23.22 -10.63
CA SER A 172 -11.98 -22.79 -9.82
C SER A 172 -11.69 -23.69 -8.62
N LYS A 173 -11.17 -24.90 -8.90
CA LYS A 173 -10.88 -25.88 -7.85
C LYS A 173 -9.85 -25.38 -6.83
N GLY A 174 -10.20 -25.48 -5.56
CA GLY A 174 -9.31 -25.11 -4.44
C GLY A 174 -9.19 -23.61 -4.23
N LEU A 175 -10.03 -22.79 -4.88
CA LEU A 175 -10.17 -21.37 -4.57
C LEU A 175 -10.63 -21.22 -3.12
N THR A 176 -10.01 -20.32 -2.37
CA THR A 176 -10.40 -19.99 -0.99
C THR A 176 -11.09 -18.65 -0.91
N THR A 177 -10.79 -17.75 -1.86
CA THR A 177 -11.21 -16.37 -1.83
C THR A 177 -11.55 -15.89 -3.24
N ILE A 178 -12.67 -15.21 -3.41
CA ILE A 178 -13.07 -14.57 -4.65
C ILE A 178 -13.21 -13.06 -4.44
N ALA A 179 -12.65 -12.27 -5.34
CA ALA A 179 -12.69 -10.81 -5.26
C ALA A 179 -13.48 -10.19 -6.42
N PRO A 180 -14.80 -10.03 -6.29
CA PRO A 180 -15.60 -9.41 -7.32
C PRO A 180 -15.36 -7.89 -7.38
N THR A 181 -15.26 -7.34 -8.59
CA THR A 181 -15.06 -5.91 -8.82
C THR A 181 -16.37 -5.11 -8.70
N TRP A 182 -16.90 -5.04 -7.48
CA TRP A 182 -18.26 -4.56 -7.24
C TRP A 182 -18.41 -3.10 -6.88
N PHE A 183 -17.40 -2.54 -6.23
CA PHE A 183 -17.48 -1.20 -5.68
C PHE A 183 -16.66 -0.26 -6.54
N HIS A 184 -17.26 0.88 -6.86
CA HIS A 184 -16.62 1.94 -7.63
C HIS A 184 -16.80 3.26 -6.92
N VAL A 185 -15.71 4.02 -6.78
CA VAL A 185 -15.83 5.40 -6.34
C VAL A 185 -16.58 6.19 -7.42
N LYS A 186 -17.71 6.77 -7.03
CA LYS A 186 -18.63 7.47 -7.94
C LYS A 186 -18.16 8.89 -8.22
N ASP A 187 -17.66 9.58 -7.20
CA ASP A 187 -17.28 10.98 -7.27
C ASP A 187 -16.30 11.35 -6.16
N THR A 188 -15.78 12.57 -6.24
CA THR A 188 -14.83 13.10 -5.26
C THR A 188 -15.45 13.44 -3.92
N ASP A 189 -16.78 13.37 -3.75
CA ASP A 189 -17.45 13.54 -2.45
C ASP A 189 -17.50 12.23 -1.62
N GLY A 190 -16.91 11.16 -2.15
CA GLY A 190 -16.83 9.85 -1.50
C GLY A 190 -18.11 9.04 -1.61
N ASN A 191 -18.97 9.35 -2.59
CA ASN A 191 -20.07 8.46 -2.93
C ASN A 191 -19.55 7.22 -3.66
N MET A 192 -20.26 6.11 -3.52
CA MET A 192 -19.89 4.82 -4.12
C MET A 192 -21.06 4.25 -4.92
N ASP A 193 -20.76 3.72 -6.10
CA ASP A 193 -21.68 2.86 -6.85
C ASP A 193 -21.36 1.38 -6.56
N THR A 194 -22.40 0.55 -6.54
CA THR A 194 -22.26 -0.87 -6.22
C THR A 194 -23.18 -1.75 -7.06
N ILE A 195 -22.65 -2.90 -7.46
CA ILE A 195 -23.39 -4.02 -8.06
C ILE A 195 -23.29 -5.29 -7.18
N ALA A 196 -23.14 -5.11 -5.87
CA ALA A 196 -22.94 -6.20 -4.92
C ALA A 196 -24.21 -7.02 -4.69
N SER A 197 -24.05 -8.35 -4.70
CA SER A 197 -25.15 -9.31 -4.61
C SER A 197 -25.03 -10.23 -3.41
N ALA A 198 -26.05 -10.25 -2.54
CA ALA A 198 -26.11 -11.20 -1.41
C ALA A 198 -26.23 -12.65 -1.89
N ASP A 199 -26.91 -12.91 -3.01
CA ASP A 199 -27.00 -14.26 -3.58
C ASP A 199 -25.63 -14.76 -4.05
N TYR A 200 -24.83 -13.89 -4.64
CA TYR A 200 -23.44 -14.21 -5.00
C TYR A 200 -22.63 -14.63 -3.77
N VAL A 201 -22.71 -13.84 -2.70
CA VAL A 201 -22.03 -14.15 -1.43
C VAL A 201 -22.50 -15.50 -0.88
N ASN A 202 -23.81 -15.73 -0.86
CA ASN A 202 -24.38 -17.00 -0.42
C ASN A 202 -23.86 -18.20 -1.23
N TYR A 203 -23.71 -18.07 -2.55
CA TYR A 203 -23.14 -19.14 -3.39
C TYR A 203 -21.66 -19.38 -3.10
N ALA A 204 -20.86 -18.33 -2.88
CA ALA A 204 -19.46 -18.45 -2.48
C ALA A 204 -19.33 -19.15 -1.11
N HIS A 205 -20.11 -18.72 -0.12
CA HIS A 205 -20.10 -19.32 1.22
C HIS A 205 -20.54 -20.80 1.22
N GLN A 206 -21.51 -21.19 0.39
CA GLN A 206 -21.90 -22.60 0.23
C GLN A 206 -20.76 -23.48 -0.32
N ALA A 207 -19.82 -22.88 -1.05
CA ALA A 207 -18.59 -23.51 -1.51
C ALA A 207 -17.40 -23.37 -0.55
N ASN A 208 -17.60 -22.76 0.63
CA ASN A 208 -16.55 -22.37 1.59
C ASN A 208 -15.50 -21.40 1.01
N ILE A 209 -15.96 -20.47 0.16
CA ILE A 209 -15.14 -19.44 -0.45
C ILE A 209 -15.51 -18.09 0.18
N GLU A 210 -14.51 -17.35 0.64
CA GLU A 210 -14.71 -16.00 1.15
C GLU A 210 -14.86 -14.99 0.02
N VAL A 211 -15.64 -13.94 0.26
CA VAL A 211 -15.79 -12.82 -0.69
C VAL A 211 -15.07 -11.59 -0.17
N TRP A 212 -14.04 -11.15 -0.89
CA TRP A 212 -13.33 -9.90 -0.62
C TRP A 212 -13.65 -8.89 -1.72
N ALA A 213 -14.70 -8.08 -1.53
CA ALA A 213 -15.21 -7.22 -2.61
C ALA A 213 -14.24 -6.07 -2.90
N ALA A 214 -13.92 -5.88 -4.18
CA ALA A 214 -12.96 -4.87 -4.61
C ALA A 214 -13.62 -3.48 -4.78
N ILE A 215 -12.95 -2.45 -4.26
CA ILE A 215 -13.28 -1.02 -4.43
C ILE A 215 -12.21 -0.34 -5.27
N ARG A 216 -12.63 0.30 -6.37
CA ARG A 216 -11.75 0.93 -7.37
C ARG A 216 -11.91 2.44 -7.47
N ASP A 217 -10.80 3.14 -7.69
CA ASP A 217 -10.75 4.59 -8.04
C ASP A 217 -10.64 4.84 -9.56
N PHE A 218 -11.05 3.82 -10.34
CA PHE A 218 -11.09 3.83 -11.80
C PHE A 218 -12.23 2.93 -12.31
N ASP A 219 -12.38 2.85 -13.64
CA ASP A 219 -13.39 2.05 -14.34
C ASP A 219 -14.84 2.29 -13.84
N GLY A 220 -15.12 3.54 -13.44
CA GLY A 220 -16.38 3.93 -12.85
C GLY A 220 -16.57 5.45 -12.86
N GLY A 221 -16.76 6.02 -11.67
CA GLY A 221 -17.11 7.43 -11.51
C GLY A 221 -15.92 8.39 -11.60
N ILE A 222 -14.86 8.15 -10.82
CA ILE A 222 -13.57 8.86 -10.94
C ILE A 222 -12.55 8.02 -11.72
N ASN A 223 -11.54 8.65 -12.31
CA ASN A 223 -10.51 7.93 -13.09
C ASN A 223 -9.16 8.69 -13.22
N SER A 224 -8.86 9.65 -12.36
CA SER A 224 -7.66 10.48 -12.45
C SER A 224 -6.96 10.70 -11.12
N TYR A 225 -5.66 11.01 -11.19
CA TYR A 225 -4.85 11.33 -10.02
C TYR A 225 -5.40 12.53 -9.24
N GLU A 226 -5.91 13.53 -9.95
CA GLU A 226 -6.50 14.74 -9.38
C GLU A 226 -7.79 14.44 -8.62
N GLU A 227 -8.64 13.56 -9.16
CA GLU A 227 -9.89 13.15 -8.51
C GLU A 227 -9.64 12.31 -7.26
N SER A 228 -8.71 11.35 -7.31
CA SER A 228 -8.33 10.57 -6.13
C SER A 228 -7.73 11.46 -5.05
N LEU A 229 -6.90 12.45 -5.40
CA LEU A 229 -6.40 13.45 -4.45
C LEU A 229 -7.54 14.29 -3.86
N GLU A 230 -8.45 14.78 -4.70
CA GLU A 230 -9.59 15.61 -4.28
C GLU A 230 -10.53 14.85 -3.33
N LEU A 231 -10.72 13.54 -3.56
CA LEU A 231 -11.44 12.65 -2.65
C LEU A 231 -10.70 12.49 -1.33
N LEU A 232 -9.45 12.03 -1.40
CA LEU A 232 -8.75 11.47 -0.25
C LEU A 232 -8.21 12.55 0.69
N ARG A 233 -7.97 13.78 0.23
CA ARG A 233 -7.43 14.86 1.09
C ARG A 233 -8.40 15.34 2.18
N TYR A 234 -9.70 15.03 2.08
CA TYR A 234 -10.70 15.45 3.07
C TYR A 234 -11.18 14.29 3.93
N THR A 235 -11.05 14.44 5.25
CA THR A 235 -11.54 13.46 6.23
C THR A 235 -13.02 13.12 6.05
N SER A 236 -13.87 14.11 5.79
CA SER A 236 -15.32 13.89 5.61
C SER A 236 -15.66 13.00 4.41
N ARG A 237 -14.87 13.10 3.32
CA ARG A 237 -15.08 12.33 2.08
C ARG A 237 -14.56 10.91 2.22
N ARG A 238 -13.38 10.74 2.83
CA ARG A 238 -12.88 9.41 3.26
C ARG A 238 -13.89 8.71 4.17
N GLU A 239 -14.39 9.42 5.19
CA GLU A 239 -15.38 8.87 6.12
C GLU A 239 -16.69 8.49 5.41
N ASN A 240 -17.16 9.30 4.46
CA ASN A 240 -18.35 8.99 3.66
C ASN A 240 -18.19 7.68 2.89
N LEU A 241 -17.06 7.50 2.20
CA LEU A 241 -16.75 6.28 1.46
C LEU A 241 -16.62 5.07 2.40
N ILE A 242 -15.89 5.21 3.50
CA ILE A 242 -15.71 4.13 4.50
C ILE A 242 -17.06 3.71 5.08
N ASN A 243 -17.96 4.65 5.39
CA ASN A 243 -19.28 4.33 5.93
C ASN A 243 -20.13 3.54 4.92
N GLN A 244 -20.09 3.90 3.63
CA GLN A 244 -20.78 3.16 2.58
C GLN A 244 -20.19 1.76 2.38
N LEU A 245 -18.86 1.63 2.33
CA LEU A 245 -18.18 0.34 2.22
C LEU A 245 -18.58 -0.62 3.35
N ILE A 246 -18.54 -0.16 4.60
CA ILE A 246 -18.92 -0.98 5.76
C ILE A 246 -20.41 -1.31 5.74
N SER A 247 -21.27 -0.36 5.38
CA SER A 247 -22.71 -0.59 5.28
C SER A 247 -23.04 -1.66 4.24
N GLU A 248 -22.44 -1.56 3.05
CA GLU A 248 -22.62 -2.53 1.98
C GLU A 248 -22.04 -3.89 2.34
N ALA A 249 -20.85 -3.92 2.94
CA ALA A 249 -20.22 -5.15 3.39
C ALA A 249 -21.14 -5.95 4.33
N LEU A 250 -21.74 -5.27 5.31
CA LEU A 250 -22.70 -5.87 6.24
C LEU A 250 -24.04 -6.21 5.59
N ARG A 251 -24.49 -5.43 4.59
CA ARG A 251 -25.75 -5.67 3.88
C ARG A 251 -25.71 -6.96 3.07
N VAL A 252 -24.62 -7.21 2.36
CA VAL A 252 -24.47 -8.41 1.51
C VAL A 252 -23.73 -9.56 2.19
N GLY A 253 -23.07 -9.30 3.32
CA GLY A 253 -22.41 -10.32 4.13
C GLY A 253 -21.03 -10.76 3.61
N ILE A 254 -20.28 -9.87 2.94
CA ILE A 254 -18.91 -10.18 2.49
C ILE A 254 -17.95 -10.35 3.69
N ASP A 255 -16.84 -11.03 3.46
CA ASP A 255 -15.83 -11.35 4.47
C ASP A 255 -14.68 -10.34 4.50
N GLY A 256 -14.50 -9.58 3.42
CA GLY A 256 -13.42 -8.61 3.31
C GLY A 256 -13.68 -7.50 2.29
N ILE A 257 -12.86 -6.46 2.39
CA ILE A 257 -12.77 -5.35 1.43
C ILE A 257 -11.37 -5.39 0.82
N ASN A 258 -11.32 -5.43 -0.50
CA ASN A 258 -10.09 -5.35 -1.28
C ASN A 258 -9.95 -3.95 -1.88
N VAL A 259 -8.96 -3.18 -1.46
CA VAL A 259 -8.75 -1.82 -1.99
C VAL A 259 -7.85 -1.89 -3.23
N ASP A 260 -8.41 -1.51 -4.37
CA ASP A 260 -7.74 -1.51 -5.67
C ASP A 260 -7.70 -0.07 -6.21
N PHE A 261 -6.87 0.75 -5.57
CA PHE A 261 -6.70 2.16 -5.92
C PHE A 261 -5.41 2.30 -6.73
N GLU A 262 -5.55 2.76 -7.97
CA GLU A 262 -4.47 2.82 -8.95
C GLU A 262 -4.10 4.27 -9.33
N LYS A 263 -4.98 5.25 -9.07
CA LYS A 263 -4.77 6.66 -9.41
C LYS A 263 -4.22 7.46 -8.22
N ILE A 264 -3.20 6.94 -7.54
CA ILE A 264 -2.54 7.62 -6.42
C ILE A 264 -1.27 8.35 -6.86
N SER A 265 -1.31 9.69 -6.84
CA SER A 265 -0.15 10.56 -7.07
C SER A 265 0.72 10.70 -5.83
N ASP A 266 1.95 11.23 -5.99
CA ASP A 266 2.86 11.51 -4.89
C ASP A 266 2.24 12.39 -3.79
N GLU A 267 1.53 13.46 -4.19
CA GLU A 267 0.81 14.35 -3.27
C GLU A 267 -0.36 13.66 -2.57
N CYS A 268 -0.94 12.62 -3.20
CA CYS A 268 -2.05 11.86 -2.64
C CYS A 268 -1.60 10.78 -1.63
N GLY A 269 -0.33 10.37 -1.65
CA GLY A 269 0.17 9.22 -0.88
C GLY A 269 -0.14 9.28 0.62
N GLU A 270 0.08 10.43 1.27
CA GLU A 270 -0.22 10.57 2.71
C GLU A 270 -1.72 10.46 3.02
N HIS A 271 -2.57 10.95 2.11
CA HIS A 271 -4.02 10.92 2.24
C HIS A 271 -4.58 9.52 1.96
N TYR A 272 -4.00 8.81 1.01
CA TYR A 272 -4.30 7.42 0.74
C TYR A 272 -3.97 6.54 1.95
N ILE A 273 -2.78 6.67 2.53
CA ILE A 273 -2.43 5.92 3.75
C ILE A 273 -3.36 6.28 4.91
N GLN A 274 -3.76 7.54 5.04
CA GLN A 274 -4.73 7.93 6.05
C GLN A 274 -6.09 7.24 5.84
N PHE A 275 -6.57 7.13 4.60
CA PHE A 275 -7.77 6.34 4.26
C PHE A 275 -7.63 4.88 4.68
N ILE A 276 -6.49 4.24 4.35
CA ILE A 276 -6.23 2.84 4.71
C ILE A 276 -6.20 2.64 6.23
N ARG A 277 -5.56 3.55 6.99
CA ARG A 277 -5.55 3.52 8.46
C ARG A 277 -6.97 3.60 9.01
N GLU A 278 -7.77 4.53 8.53
CA GLU A 278 -9.17 4.73 8.97
C GLU A 278 -10.05 3.52 8.62
N LEU A 279 -9.94 3.01 7.40
CA LEU A 279 -10.68 1.83 6.93
C LEU A 279 -10.31 0.58 7.74
N SER A 280 -9.01 0.36 8.01
CA SER A 280 -8.54 -0.80 8.79
C SER A 280 -9.22 -0.89 10.16
N VAL A 281 -9.40 0.25 10.83
CA VAL A 281 -10.06 0.30 12.14
C VAL A 281 -11.52 -0.13 12.03
N ARG A 282 -12.20 0.30 10.97
CA ARG A 282 -13.60 -0.05 10.71
C ARG A 282 -13.76 -1.50 10.27
N CYS A 283 -12.84 -2.04 9.47
CA CYS A 283 -12.81 -3.46 9.11
C CYS A 283 -12.67 -4.35 10.36
N ARG A 284 -11.66 -4.09 11.21
CA ARG A 284 -11.44 -4.84 12.46
C ARG A 284 -12.64 -4.82 13.39
N GLN A 285 -13.29 -3.66 13.55
CA GLN A 285 -14.49 -3.53 14.39
C GLN A 285 -15.67 -4.39 13.92
N ASN A 286 -15.68 -4.79 12.65
CA ASN A 286 -16.74 -5.58 12.03
C ASN A 286 -16.27 -7.00 11.63
N GLY A 287 -15.04 -7.39 11.98
CA GLY A 287 -14.49 -8.70 11.62
C GLY A 287 -14.26 -8.88 10.12
N LEU A 288 -14.10 -7.80 9.37
CA LEU A 288 -13.81 -7.82 7.94
C LEU A 288 -12.30 -7.84 7.69
N ILE A 289 -11.88 -8.61 6.70
CA ILE A 289 -10.51 -8.58 6.17
C ILE A 289 -10.30 -7.30 5.36
N LEU A 290 -9.12 -6.70 5.49
CA LEU A 290 -8.65 -5.63 4.62
C LEU A 290 -7.45 -6.12 3.80
N SER A 291 -7.62 -6.24 2.49
CA SER A 291 -6.55 -6.46 1.52
C SER A 291 -6.35 -5.24 0.63
N ILE A 292 -5.13 -5.07 0.10
CA ILE A 292 -4.78 -3.91 -0.72
C ILE A 292 -3.95 -4.36 -1.92
N ASP A 293 -4.41 -4.01 -3.12
CA ASP A 293 -3.71 -4.27 -4.37
C ASP A 293 -2.64 -3.19 -4.60
N ASN A 294 -1.45 -3.62 -5.00
CA ASN A 294 -0.32 -2.74 -5.26
C ASN A 294 0.38 -3.17 -6.56
N TYR A 295 0.86 -2.17 -7.30
CA TYR A 295 1.86 -2.40 -8.35
C TYR A 295 3.13 -3.04 -7.79
N VAL A 296 3.86 -3.74 -8.65
CA VAL A 296 5.23 -4.16 -8.36
C VAL A 296 6.06 -2.96 -7.88
N PRO A 297 6.73 -3.05 -6.72
CA PRO A 297 7.51 -1.93 -6.17
C PRO A 297 8.56 -1.41 -7.16
N LYS A 298 8.53 -0.10 -7.41
CA LYS A 298 9.52 0.62 -8.21
C LYS A 298 9.78 1.98 -7.56
N GLY A 299 10.93 2.58 -7.84
CA GLY A 299 11.31 3.86 -7.22
C GLY A 299 10.33 5.01 -7.45
N TYR A 300 9.50 4.94 -8.50
CA TYR A 300 8.50 5.94 -8.85
C TYR A 300 7.09 5.68 -8.30
N ASN A 301 6.86 4.58 -7.56
CA ASN A 301 5.56 4.25 -6.97
C ASN A 301 5.59 4.13 -5.43
N MET A 302 6.52 4.86 -4.79
CA MET A 302 6.75 4.79 -3.35
C MET A 302 5.66 5.49 -2.51
N GLN A 303 4.84 6.34 -3.13
CA GLN A 303 3.72 7.04 -2.50
C GLN A 303 2.66 6.08 -1.90
N TYR A 304 2.60 4.84 -2.41
CA TYR A 304 1.72 3.80 -1.85
C TYR A 304 2.13 3.37 -0.45
N ASN A 305 3.38 3.62 -0.01
CA ASN A 305 3.90 3.34 1.33
C ASN A 305 3.45 1.99 1.89
N ARG A 306 3.92 0.92 1.24
CA ARG A 306 3.54 -0.47 1.59
C ARG A 306 3.98 -0.87 2.99
N THR A 307 5.01 -0.25 3.56
CA THR A 307 5.39 -0.44 4.97
C THR A 307 4.22 -0.10 5.90
N GLU A 308 3.58 1.05 5.71
CA GLU A 308 2.40 1.43 6.50
C GLU A 308 1.21 0.51 6.22
N GLN A 309 1.00 0.12 4.97
CA GLN A 309 -0.02 -0.87 4.62
C GLN A 309 0.22 -2.20 5.36
N GLY A 310 1.46 -2.69 5.41
CA GLY A 310 1.84 -3.91 6.11
C GLY A 310 1.62 -3.87 7.62
N ILE A 311 1.54 -2.67 8.22
CA ILE A 311 1.18 -2.49 9.63
C ILE A 311 -0.33 -2.63 9.83
N VAL A 312 -1.14 -2.01 8.96
CA VAL A 312 -2.57 -1.82 9.22
C VAL A 312 -3.51 -2.74 8.45
N ALA A 313 -3.08 -3.30 7.32
CA ALA A 313 -3.86 -4.24 6.51
C ALA A 313 -3.59 -5.70 6.92
N ASP A 314 -4.54 -6.57 6.62
CA ASP A 314 -4.40 -8.01 6.84
C ASP A 314 -3.52 -8.63 5.75
N TYR A 315 -3.73 -8.20 4.50
CA TYR A 315 -2.96 -8.66 3.34
C TYR A 315 -2.57 -7.51 2.41
N VAL A 316 -1.37 -7.62 1.82
CA VAL A 316 -0.87 -6.76 0.74
C VAL A 316 -0.68 -7.65 -0.47
N ILE A 317 -1.39 -7.33 -1.55
CA ILE A 317 -1.40 -8.11 -2.79
C ILE A 317 -0.53 -7.38 -3.81
N ILE A 318 0.45 -8.08 -4.37
CA ILE A 318 1.32 -7.54 -5.42
C ILE A 318 0.79 -8.01 -6.76
N MET A 319 0.34 -7.07 -7.59
CA MET A 319 -0.07 -7.32 -8.96
C MET A 319 1.17 -7.61 -9.81
N GLY A 320 1.67 -8.85 -9.76
CA GLY A 320 2.86 -9.33 -10.46
C GLY A 320 2.63 -9.51 -11.97
N TYR A 321 1.91 -8.60 -12.60
CA TYR A 321 1.56 -8.60 -14.02
C TYR A 321 1.48 -7.18 -14.57
N ASP A 322 1.18 -7.07 -15.87
CA ASP A 322 1.27 -5.84 -16.65
C ASP A 322 2.68 -5.20 -16.62
N GLU A 323 3.72 -6.04 -16.59
CA GLU A 323 5.12 -5.63 -16.89
C GLU A 323 5.18 -4.88 -18.23
N HIS A 324 4.47 -5.42 -19.22
CA HIS A 324 4.10 -4.74 -20.46
C HIS A 324 2.56 -4.74 -20.58
N TYR A 325 1.99 -3.55 -20.72
CA TYR A 325 0.56 -3.27 -20.71
C TYR A 325 0.10 -2.66 -22.04
N ALA A 326 -1.21 -2.43 -22.22
CA ALA A 326 -1.78 -2.01 -23.50
C ALA A 326 -1.09 -0.78 -24.15
N GLY A 327 -0.57 0.13 -23.33
CA GLY A 327 0.11 1.35 -23.76
C GLY A 327 1.63 1.30 -23.73
N SER A 328 2.25 0.13 -23.51
CA SER A 328 3.71 0.03 -23.51
C SER A 328 4.29 0.32 -24.89
N PRO A 329 5.40 1.08 -24.98
CA PRO A 329 6.02 1.44 -26.25
C PRO A 329 6.74 0.26 -26.92
N VAL A 330 6.88 -0.87 -26.23
CA VAL A 330 7.56 -2.08 -26.69
C VAL A 330 6.72 -3.30 -26.37
N ALA A 331 6.74 -4.29 -27.25
CA ALA A 331 6.13 -5.58 -27.00
C ALA A 331 6.94 -6.37 -25.97
N GLY A 332 6.25 -7.05 -25.06
CA GLY A 332 6.91 -7.87 -24.06
C GLY A 332 5.96 -8.78 -23.27
N PRO A 333 6.51 -9.58 -22.35
CA PRO A 333 5.75 -10.45 -21.47
C PRO A 333 4.84 -9.63 -20.53
N VAL A 334 3.67 -10.19 -20.21
CA VAL A 334 2.76 -9.60 -19.21
C VAL A 334 3.33 -9.79 -17.80
N ALA A 335 3.99 -10.92 -17.54
CA ALA A 335 4.56 -11.25 -16.24
C ALA A 335 5.76 -12.18 -16.41
N SER A 336 6.92 -11.66 -16.80
CA SER A 336 8.13 -12.48 -16.82
C SER A 336 8.45 -13.01 -15.42
N TYR A 337 9.14 -14.15 -15.35
CA TYR A 337 9.57 -14.72 -14.06
C TYR A 337 10.39 -13.72 -13.23
N ASN A 338 11.31 -12.99 -13.86
CA ASN A 338 12.16 -12.04 -13.16
C ASN A 338 11.37 -10.84 -12.62
N PHE A 339 10.36 -10.37 -13.35
CA PHE A 339 9.47 -9.29 -12.88
C PHE A 339 8.67 -9.72 -11.64
N VAL A 340 8.07 -10.92 -11.67
CA VAL A 340 7.34 -11.46 -10.51
C VAL A 340 8.28 -11.65 -9.32
N LYS A 341 9.47 -12.20 -9.56
CA LYS A 341 10.49 -12.41 -8.53
C LYS A 341 10.92 -11.10 -7.88
N GLU A 342 11.25 -10.08 -8.68
CA GLU A 342 11.61 -8.76 -8.19
C GLU A 342 10.47 -8.15 -7.37
N GLY A 343 9.21 -8.26 -7.84
CA GLY A 343 8.06 -7.77 -7.10
C GLY A 343 7.92 -8.41 -5.72
N ILE A 344 8.12 -9.72 -5.60
CA ILE A 344 8.13 -10.41 -4.31
C ILE A 344 9.30 -9.92 -3.44
N GLU A 345 10.52 -9.92 -3.97
CA GLU A 345 11.74 -9.59 -3.21
C GLU A 345 11.73 -8.14 -2.70
N GLU A 346 11.26 -7.18 -3.50
CA GLU A 346 11.16 -5.78 -3.08
C GLU A 346 10.06 -5.58 -2.05
N THR A 347 8.89 -6.20 -2.22
CA THR A 347 7.80 -6.09 -1.23
C THR A 347 8.21 -6.65 0.13
N LEU A 348 8.97 -7.75 0.17
CA LEU A 348 9.43 -8.36 1.42
C LEU A 348 10.41 -7.50 2.22
N LYS A 349 10.95 -6.42 1.65
CA LYS A 349 11.73 -5.42 2.39
C LYS A 349 10.83 -4.51 3.23
N GLU A 350 9.55 -4.42 2.90
CA GLU A 350 8.58 -3.47 3.44
C GLU A 350 7.45 -4.17 4.22
N VAL A 351 7.06 -5.38 3.79
CA VAL A 351 5.89 -6.12 4.31
C VAL A 351 6.29 -7.53 4.73
N PRO A 352 5.87 -8.02 5.92
CA PRO A 352 6.10 -9.40 6.34
C PRO A 352 5.50 -10.43 5.37
N ALA A 353 6.24 -11.51 5.08
CA ALA A 353 5.85 -12.53 4.10
C ALA A 353 4.46 -13.13 4.35
N GLU A 354 4.10 -13.34 5.62
CA GLU A 354 2.82 -13.89 6.03
C GLU A 354 1.61 -12.98 5.76
N LYS A 355 1.83 -11.75 5.26
CA LYS A 355 0.80 -10.82 4.77
C LYS A 355 0.86 -10.61 3.26
N VAL A 356 1.89 -11.08 2.57
CA VAL A 356 2.06 -10.83 1.14
C VAL A 356 1.36 -11.90 0.32
N ILE A 357 0.58 -11.50 -0.68
CA ILE A 357 -0.03 -12.38 -1.67
C ILE A 357 0.52 -12.00 -3.05
N SER A 358 0.98 -12.98 -3.83
CA SER A 358 1.53 -12.74 -5.17
C SER A 358 0.48 -12.95 -6.26
N GLY A 359 0.17 -11.86 -6.98
CA GLY A 359 -0.73 -11.82 -8.13
C GLY A 359 -0.08 -12.35 -9.41
N ILE A 360 -0.77 -13.20 -10.16
CA ILE A 360 -0.36 -13.76 -11.45
C ILE A 360 -1.46 -13.55 -12.51
N PRO A 361 -1.11 -13.40 -13.80
CA PRO A 361 -2.10 -13.21 -14.85
C PRO A 361 -2.59 -14.56 -15.41
N PHE A 362 -3.87 -14.61 -15.74
CA PHE A 362 -4.53 -15.64 -16.55
C PHE A 362 -4.72 -15.21 -18.00
N PHE A 363 -4.02 -14.16 -18.41
CA PHE A 363 -4.07 -13.63 -19.77
C PHE A 363 -2.67 -13.36 -20.31
N SER A 364 -2.59 -13.31 -21.63
CA SER A 364 -1.42 -12.88 -22.40
C SER A 364 -1.81 -11.73 -23.32
N ARG A 365 -0.83 -10.97 -23.79
CA ARG A 365 -1.03 -9.94 -24.80
C ARG A 365 -0.49 -10.40 -26.15
N LEU A 366 -1.34 -10.38 -27.16
CA LEU A 366 -0.91 -10.46 -28.55
C LEU A 366 -0.51 -9.06 -29.00
N TRP A 367 0.76 -8.89 -29.32
CA TRP A 367 1.31 -7.64 -29.80
C TRP A 367 1.35 -7.61 -31.32
N GLU A 368 1.04 -6.46 -31.90
CA GLU A 368 1.22 -6.14 -33.31
C GLU A 368 2.20 -4.98 -33.44
N GLU A 369 3.31 -5.23 -34.14
CA GLU A 369 4.32 -4.23 -34.47
C GLU A 369 4.28 -3.91 -35.96
N THR A 370 4.05 -2.66 -36.30
CA THR A 370 4.06 -2.18 -37.69
C THR A 370 5.07 -1.04 -37.86
N PRO A 371 5.82 -0.95 -38.98
CA PRO A 371 6.66 0.21 -39.26
C PRO A 371 5.84 1.51 -39.23
N LYS A 372 6.34 2.54 -38.54
CA LYS A 372 5.72 3.87 -38.56
C LYS A 372 5.85 4.50 -39.94
N THR A 373 4.85 5.27 -40.33
CA THR A 373 4.91 6.14 -41.51
C THR A 373 5.81 7.35 -41.28
N GLU A 374 6.28 7.99 -42.35
CA GLU A 374 7.04 9.24 -42.24
C GLU A 374 6.26 10.35 -41.53
N GLU A 375 4.92 10.36 -41.69
CA GLU A 375 4.02 11.30 -41.02
C GLU A 375 3.96 11.05 -39.52
N GLU A 376 3.77 9.78 -39.08
CA GLU A 376 3.77 9.42 -37.65
C GLU A 376 5.12 9.72 -36.98
N LEU A 377 6.24 9.48 -37.68
CA LEU A 377 7.57 9.84 -37.18
C LEU A 377 7.76 11.36 -37.08
N ALA A 378 7.20 12.13 -38.02
CA ALA A 378 7.26 13.59 -38.01
C ALA A 378 6.38 14.20 -36.91
N GLU A 379 5.20 13.64 -36.66
CA GLU A 379 4.31 14.06 -35.57
C GLU A 379 4.93 13.83 -34.19
N GLN A 380 5.68 12.74 -34.04
CA GLN A 380 6.33 12.38 -32.77
C GLN A 380 7.74 12.98 -32.61
N ALA A 381 8.22 13.75 -33.59
CA ALA A 381 9.58 14.27 -33.61
C ALA A 381 9.91 15.07 -32.34
N GLY A 382 10.97 14.66 -31.64
CA GLY A 382 11.41 15.28 -30.38
C GLY A 382 10.83 14.64 -29.11
N THR A 383 10.09 13.53 -29.23
CA THR A 383 9.69 12.66 -28.12
C THR A 383 10.54 11.38 -28.10
N GLU A 384 10.59 10.67 -26.97
CA GLU A 384 11.23 9.34 -26.87
C GLU A 384 10.57 8.33 -27.83
N GLU A 385 9.29 8.49 -28.13
CA GLU A 385 8.55 7.62 -29.05
C GLU A 385 9.06 7.70 -30.50
N ALA A 386 9.61 8.84 -30.93
CA ALA A 386 10.20 8.99 -32.25
C ALA A 386 11.46 8.14 -32.45
N GLU A 387 12.12 7.72 -31.37
CA GLU A 387 13.28 6.82 -31.45
C GLU A 387 12.86 5.38 -31.75
N ASN A 388 11.59 5.03 -31.53
CA ASN A 388 11.05 3.72 -31.88
C ASN A 388 10.47 3.73 -33.32
N PRO A 389 11.09 3.03 -34.28
CA PRO A 389 10.64 3.00 -35.67
C PRO A 389 9.37 2.17 -35.88
N VAL A 390 8.91 1.44 -34.85
CA VAL A 390 7.69 0.63 -34.92
C VAL A 390 6.59 1.21 -34.04
N LYS A 391 5.37 1.17 -34.55
CA LYS A 391 4.13 1.36 -33.81
C LYS A 391 3.76 0.02 -33.19
N VAL A 392 3.44 0.05 -31.90
CA VAL A 392 3.11 -1.13 -31.11
C VAL A 392 1.68 -1.01 -30.63
N THR A 393 0.88 -2.05 -30.86
CA THR A 393 -0.47 -2.19 -30.30
C THR A 393 -0.62 -3.58 -29.71
N SER A 394 -1.59 -3.78 -28.81
CA SER A 394 -1.86 -5.12 -28.27
C SER A 394 -3.33 -5.38 -27.96
N GLU A 395 -3.67 -6.66 -27.92
CA GLU A 395 -4.95 -7.17 -27.45
C GLU A 395 -4.71 -8.27 -26.41
N ALA A 396 -5.50 -8.26 -25.33
CA ALA A 396 -5.39 -9.25 -24.25
C ALA A 396 -6.29 -10.46 -24.53
N PHE A 397 -5.73 -11.67 -24.36
CA PHE A 397 -6.44 -12.93 -24.52
C PHE A 397 -6.22 -13.83 -23.31
N GLY A 398 -7.30 -14.47 -22.82
CA GLY A 398 -7.17 -15.55 -21.84
C GLY A 398 -6.37 -16.73 -22.40
N MET A 399 -5.82 -17.57 -21.53
CA MET A 399 -4.87 -18.65 -21.84
C MET A 399 -5.25 -19.50 -23.06
N ALA A 400 -6.52 -19.96 -23.14
CA ALA A 400 -6.99 -20.80 -24.25
C ALA A 400 -7.03 -20.03 -25.58
N ASN A 401 -7.60 -18.81 -25.58
CA ASN A 401 -7.70 -17.98 -26.78
C ASN A 401 -6.32 -17.52 -27.26
N ALA A 402 -5.41 -17.19 -26.33
CA ALA A 402 -4.03 -16.83 -26.63
C ALA A 402 -3.31 -17.97 -27.36
N ARG A 403 -3.48 -19.22 -26.88
CA ARG A 403 -2.94 -20.41 -27.54
C ARG A 403 -3.56 -20.61 -28.92
N SER A 404 -4.88 -20.48 -29.06
CA SER A 404 -5.55 -20.60 -30.36
C SER A 404 -5.05 -19.58 -31.39
N LYS A 405 -4.74 -18.33 -30.98
CA LYS A 405 -4.15 -17.33 -31.88
C LYS A 405 -2.81 -17.76 -32.48
N VAL A 406 -1.98 -18.46 -31.71
CA VAL A 406 -0.70 -18.98 -32.20
C VAL A 406 -0.91 -20.20 -33.10
N GLU A 407 -1.85 -21.07 -32.77
CA GLU A 407 -2.19 -22.23 -33.58
C GLU A 407 -2.77 -21.82 -34.95
N GLU A 408 -3.66 -20.82 -34.96
CA GLU A 408 -4.26 -20.24 -36.18
C GLU A 408 -3.22 -19.62 -37.12
N SER A 409 -2.15 -19.03 -36.57
CA SER A 409 -1.07 -18.43 -37.37
C SER A 409 -0.09 -19.47 -37.93
N GLY A 410 -0.08 -20.69 -37.38
CA GLY A 410 0.89 -21.74 -37.72
C GLY A 410 2.31 -21.45 -37.23
N ALA A 411 2.48 -20.49 -36.31
CA ALA A 411 3.78 -20.15 -35.74
C ALA A 411 4.29 -21.25 -34.80
N GLU A 412 5.61 -21.42 -34.75
CA GLU A 412 6.24 -22.34 -33.80
C GLU A 412 6.27 -21.71 -32.39
N ILE A 413 5.88 -22.50 -31.39
CA ILE A 413 6.02 -22.12 -29.98
C ILE A 413 7.40 -22.56 -29.49
N THR A 414 8.18 -21.60 -28.99
CA THR A 414 9.50 -21.83 -28.41
C THR A 414 9.52 -21.43 -26.95
N TRP A 415 10.19 -22.21 -26.10
CA TRP A 415 10.34 -21.85 -24.70
C TRP A 415 11.46 -20.80 -24.55
N ASP A 416 11.11 -19.66 -24.00
CA ASP A 416 12.03 -18.59 -23.64
C ASP A 416 12.49 -18.77 -22.18
N GLU A 417 13.77 -19.10 -22.02
CA GLU A 417 14.37 -19.35 -20.71
C GLU A 417 14.51 -18.11 -19.83
N GLU A 418 14.57 -16.91 -20.42
CA GLU A 418 14.72 -15.65 -19.69
C GLU A 418 13.40 -15.24 -19.04
N THR A 419 12.34 -15.21 -19.84
CA THR A 419 10.99 -14.86 -19.36
C THR A 419 10.31 -16.02 -18.63
N LYS A 420 10.77 -17.26 -18.86
CA LYS A 420 10.11 -18.51 -18.46
C LYS A 420 8.70 -18.62 -19.03
N GLN A 421 8.57 -18.30 -20.31
CA GLN A 421 7.30 -18.34 -21.02
C GLN A 421 7.43 -19.02 -22.37
N ASN A 422 6.33 -19.58 -22.85
CA ASN A 422 6.22 -20.02 -24.23
C ASN A 422 6.03 -18.78 -25.12
N PHE A 423 6.93 -18.58 -26.07
CA PHE A 423 6.97 -17.44 -26.97
C PHE A 423 6.71 -17.86 -28.41
N ALA A 424 5.93 -17.04 -29.12
CA ALA A 424 5.71 -17.17 -30.56
C ALA A 424 5.80 -15.81 -31.25
N THR A 425 6.30 -15.83 -32.48
CA THR A 425 6.38 -14.66 -33.36
C THR A 425 6.11 -15.07 -34.80
N TRP A 426 5.39 -14.23 -35.55
CA TRP A 426 5.13 -14.44 -36.97
C TRP A 426 4.90 -13.12 -37.68
N ALA A 427 5.06 -13.10 -39.00
CA ALA A 427 4.85 -11.92 -39.83
C ALA A 427 3.64 -12.11 -40.75
N VAL A 428 2.83 -11.06 -40.88
CA VAL A 428 1.74 -10.96 -41.85
C VAL A 428 1.89 -9.62 -42.56
N GLU A 429 2.16 -9.64 -43.86
CA GLU A 429 2.46 -8.44 -44.65
C GLU A 429 3.59 -7.59 -44.02
N SER A 430 3.30 -6.36 -43.60
CA SER A 430 4.24 -5.47 -42.90
C SER A 430 4.18 -5.56 -41.38
N ALA A 431 3.25 -6.33 -40.82
CA ALA A 431 3.06 -6.46 -39.38
C ALA A 431 3.83 -7.67 -38.83
N THR A 432 4.46 -7.49 -37.67
CA THR A 432 5.05 -8.57 -36.89
C THR A 432 4.22 -8.78 -35.64
N TYR A 433 3.74 -10.00 -35.44
CA TYR A 433 3.02 -10.39 -34.24
C TYR A 433 3.96 -11.08 -33.25
N LYS A 434 3.76 -10.80 -31.95
CA LYS A 434 4.53 -11.40 -30.85
C LYS A 434 3.60 -11.73 -29.69
N ILE A 435 3.83 -12.86 -29.03
CA ILE A 435 3.07 -13.23 -27.82
C ILE A 435 3.91 -14.09 -26.89
N TRP A 436 3.83 -13.78 -25.59
CA TRP A 436 4.35 -14.59 -24.48
C TRP A 436 3.15 -15.21 -23.77
N LEU A 437 3.02 -16.52 -23.88
CA LEU A 437 1.90 -17.29 -23.37
C LEU A 437 2.03 -17.52 -21.86
N GLU A 438 0.92 -17.36 -21.15
CA GLU A 438 0.73 -17.91 -19.83
C GLU A 438 0.09 -19.30 -19.95
N ASP A 439 0.74 -20.29 -19.33
CA ASP A 439 0.25 -21.65 -19.22
C ASP A 439 0.82 -22.32 -17.96
N GLU A 440 0.51 -23.59 -17.74
CA GLU A 440 0.97 -24.33 -16.57
C GLU A 440 2.51 -24.28 -16.42
N LYS A 441 3.25 -24.24 -17.53
CA LYS A 441 4.72 -24.25 -17.52
C LYS A 441 5.29 -22.89 -17.10
N SER A 442 4.65 -21.78 -17.45
CA SER A 442 5.06 -20.43 -17.01
C SER A 442 4.59 -20.09 -15.59
N ILE A 443 3.44 -20.62 -15.18
CA ILE A 443 2.83 -20.33 -13.88
C ILE A 443 3.49 -21.15 -12.75
N GLU A 444 3.88 -22.39 -13.00
CA GLU A 444 4.53 -23.25 -12.01
C GLU A 444 5.76 -22.61 -11.32
N PRO A 445 6.75 -22.02 -12.02
CA PRO A 445 7.88 -21.37 -11.35
C PRO A 445 7.48 -20.14 -10.53
N LYS A 446 6.40 -19.42 -10.90
CA LYS A 446 5.88 -18.29 -10.11
C LYS A 446 5.24 -18.77 -8.80
N LEU A 447 4.51 -19.88 -8.85
CA LEU A 447 3.97 -20.54 -7.64
C LEU A 447 5.09 -21.11 -6.75
N MET A 448 6.20 -21.57 -7.34
CA MET A 448 7.39 -21.96 -6.58
C MET A 448 7.97 -20.78 -5.81
N LEU A 449 8.11 -19.59 -6.42
CA LEU A 449 8.58 -18.38 -5.72
C LEU A 449 7.70 -18.06 -4.50
N MET A 450 6.38 -18.07 -4.67
CA MET A 450 5.43 -17.86 -3.57
C MET A 450 5.71 -18.80 -2.39
N LYS A 451 5.92 -20.09 -2.68
CA LYS A 451 6.20 -21.11 -1.67
C LYS A 451 7.59 -20.94 -1.03
N GLU A 452 8.61 -20.66 -1.82
CA GLU A 452 10.00 -20.46 -1.36
C GLU A 452 10.10 -19.27 -0.40
N HIS A 453 9.37 -18.20 -0.70
CA HIS A 453 9.32 -16.99 0.13
C HIS A 453 8.30 -17.08 1.28
N LYS A 454 7.56 -18.18 1.40
CA LYS A 454 6.55 -18.42 2.46
C LYS A 454 5.48 -17.32 2.52
N LEU A 455 5.03 -16.90 1.34
CA LEU A 455 4.00 -15.87 1.23
C LEU A 455 2.67 -16.36 1.81
N ALA A 456 1.77 -15.43 2.11
CA ALA A 456 0.43 -15.72 2.58
C ALA A 456 -0.43 -16.46 1.54
N GLY A 457 -0.10 -16.31 0.25
CA GLY A 457 -0.83 -16.95 -0.83
C GLY A 457 -0.51 -16.41 -2.21
N THR A 458 -1.38 -16.77 -3.14
CA THR A 458 -1.38 -16.28 -4.53
C THR A 458 -2.76 -15.77 -4.92
N ALA A 459 -2.79 -14.81 -5.85
CA ALA A 459 -4.00 -14.29 -6.44
C ALA A 459 -3.92 -14.36 -7.96
N ALA A 460 -5.03 -14.53 -8.68
CA ALA A 460 -5.01 -14.62 -10.13
C ALA A 460 -5.99 -13.66 -10.83
N TRP A 461 -5.49 -12.87 -11.78
CA TRP A 461 -6.28 -11.96 -12.61
C TRP A 461 -6.46 -12.53 -14.03
N ALA A 462 -7.67 -12.89 -14.47
CA ALA A 462 -8.90 -12.97 -13.69
C ALA A 462 -9.72 -14.22 -14.03
N LEU A 463 -10.66 -14.57 -13.15
CA LEU A 463 -11.55 -15.72 -13.32
C LEU A 463 -12.26 -15.69 -14.67
N GLY A 464 -12.21 -16.83 -15.36
CA GLY A 464 -12.75 -17.03 -16.69
C GLY A 464 -11.77 -16.81 -17.83
N GLN A 465 -10.52 -16.42 -17.55
CA GLN A 465 -9.46 -16.29 -18.56
C GLN A 465 -8.53 -17.51 -18.58
N GLU A 466 -8.60 -18.36 -17.56
CA GLU A 466 -7.67 -19.46 -17.36
C GLU A 466 -7.98 -20.72 -18.18
N SER A 467 -6.99 -21.61 -18.27
CA SER A 467 -7.20 -22.98 -18.71
C SER A 467 -7.70 -23.84 -17.54
N SER A 468 -8.49 -24.88 -17.85
CA SER A 468 -9.09 -25.75 -16.81
C SER A 468 -8.06 -26.43 -15.91
N GLU A 469 -6.87 -26.70 -16.42
CA GLU A 469 -5.81 -27.42 -15.70
C GLU A 469 -5.03 -26.53 -14.72
N ILE A 470 -5.12 -25.19 -14.85
CA ILE A 470 -4.33 -24.29 -14.01
C ILE A 470 -4.67 -24.44 -12.53
N TRP A 471 -5.94 -24.69 -12.20
CA TRP A 471 -6.40 -24.85 -10.83
C TRP A 471 -5.83 -26.11 -10.18
N ASN A 472 -5.66 -27.19 -10.96
CA ASN A 472 -4.98 -28.39 -10.50
C ASN A 472 -3.50 -28.13 -10.20
N LEU A 473 -2.85 -27.22 -10.94
CA LEU A 473 -1.49 -26.80 -10.65
C LEU A 473 -1.43 -25.96 -9.37
N ILE A 474 -2.23 -24.89 -9.27
CA ILE A 474 -2.26 -23.98 -8.11
C ILE A 474 -2.50 -24.78 -6.82
N GLN A 475 -3.44 -25.72 -6.84
CA GLN A 475 -3.76 -26.57 -5.69
C GLN A 475 -2.55 -27.34 -5.13
N LYS A 476 -1.53 -27.66 -5.94
CA LYS A 476 -0.30 -28.33 -5.45
C LYS A 476 0.59 -27.43 -4.59
N TYR A 477 0.40 -26.12 -4.66
CA TYR A 477 1.22 -25.12 -4.00
C TYR A 477 0.53 -24.46 -2.81
N VAL A 478 -0.80 -24.47 -2.78
CA VAL A 478 -1.61 -23.84 -1.72
C VAL A 478 -2.19 -24.84 -0.70
N ASN A 479 -2.11 -26.15 -0.96
CA ASN A 479 -2.56 -27.20 -0.03
C ASN A 479 -1.43 -27.79 0.84
#